data_AF-A0A1L8MQM0-F1
#
_entry.id   AF-A0A1L8MQM0-F1
#
_cell.length_a   1.000
_cell.length_b   1.000
_cell.length_c   1.000
_cell.angle_alpha   90.00
_cell.angle_beta   90.00
_cell.angle_gamma   90.00
#
_symmetry.space_group_name_H-M   'P 1'
#
loop_
_entity.id
_entity.type
_entity.pdbx_description
1 polymer ?
#
loop_
_entity_poly.entity_id
_entity_poly.type
_entity_poly.pdbx_seq_one_letter_code
_entity_poly.pdbx_strand_id
1 'polypeptide(L)'
;MTQSELNQAFNLVKPIIYKLRRTYYIQLWELDDWLQEGRLILYQLLELYPDLILIQNSLKLKIFFKTKFSSYIKDRIRHQESYKCRFNRLPYEEVSDISHRIPDDGLVIDDIVCYRAVLEELKVHLNGDDLNKLDKVLSGQQFSGKKAFLRRLKPYFIDFQ
;
A
#
# COMPACT_ATOMS: atom_id res chain seq x y z
N MET A 1 7.48 33.80 8.28
CA MET A 1 6.81 32.93 7.28
C MET A 1 5.42 33.47 7.04
N THR A 2 5.11 33.88 5.81
CA THR A 2 3.77 34.33 5.44
C THR A 2 2.86 33.13 5.19
N GLN A 3 1.54 33.33 5.33
CA GLN A 3 0.54 32.29 5.06
C GLN A 3 0.63 31.76 3.61
N SER A 4 1.02 32.63 2.67
CA SER A 4 1.21 32.29 1.26
C SER A 4 2.38 31.32 1.04
N GLU A 5 3.54 31.60 1.64
CA GLU A 5 4.73 30.75 1.54
C GLU A 5 4.49 29.36 2.15
N LEU A 6 3.80 29.31 3.31
CA LEU A 6 3.42 28.03 3.93
C LEU A 6 2.50 27.21 3.00
N ASN A 7 1.54 27.85 2.35
CA ASN A 7 0.64 27.18 1.39
C ASN A 7 1.40 26.64 0.17
N GLN A 8 2.38 27.39 -0.35
CA GLN A 8 3.24 26.94 -1.44
C GLN A 8 4.08 25.72 -1.03
N ALA A 9 4.74 25.80 0.12
CA ALA A 9 5.50 24.68 0.68
C ALA A 9 4.61 23.44 0.91
N PHE A 10 3.39 23.65 1.41
CA PHE A 10 2.43 22.57 1.64
C PHE A 10 2.01 21.87 0.34
N ASN A 11 1.78 22.62 -0.73
CA ASN A 11 1.45 22.03 -2.03
C ASN A 11 2.57 21.15 -2.59
N LEU A 12 3.84 21.46 -2.28
CA LEU A 12 4.98 20.62 -2.69
C LEU A 12 5.02 19.27 -1.97
N VAL A 13 4.55 19.21 -0.73
CA VAL A 13 4.62 18.01 0.11
C VAL A 13 3.31 17.21 0.16
N LYS A 14 2.18 17.80 -0.24
CA LYS A 14 0.87 17.12 -0.37
C LYS A 14 0.93 15.72 -1.02
N PRO A 15 1.66 15.50 -2.13
CA PRO A 15 1.76 14.18 -2.73
C PRO A 15 2.34 13.11 -1.78
N ILE A 16 3.21 13.49 -0.86
CA ILE A 16 3.79 12.60 0.16
C ILE A 16 2.70 12.18 1.16
N ILE A 17 1.86 13.13 1.58
CA ILE A 17 0.73 12.86 2.49
C ILE A 17 -0.24 11.88 1.83
N TYR A 18 -0.65 12.15 0.60
CA TYR A 18 -1.55 11.25 -0.15
C TYR A 18 -0.96 9.86 -0.34
N LYS A 19 0.35 9.76 -0.60
CA LYS A 19 1.02 8.47 -0.73
C LYS A 19 0.95 7.68 0.58
N LEU A 20 1.25 8.32 1.72
CA LEU A 20 1.22 7.65 3.02
C LEU A 20 -0.20 7.28 3.46
N ARG A 21 -1.19 8.13 3.18
CA ARG A 21 -2.62 7.83 3.40
C ARG A 21 -3.06 6.56 2.68
N ARG A 22 -2.56 6.33 1.47
CA ARG A 22 -2.86 5.09 0.71
C ARG A 22 -2.16 3.86 1.29
N THR A 23 -1.03 4.05 1.96
CA THR A 23 -0.23 2.95 2.51
C THR A 23 -0.65 2.56 3.93
N TYR A 24 -1.12 3.52 4.72
CA TYR A 24 -1.41 3.34 6.13
C TYR A 24 -2.84 3.72 6.46
N TYR A 25 -3.49 2.88 7.26
CA TYR A 25 -4.76 3.17 7.87
C TYR A 25 -4.55 3.68 9.30
N ILE A 26 -5.12 4.86 9.59
CA ILE A 26 -5.25 5.39 10.95
C ILE A 26 -6.73 5.50 11.23
N GLN A 27 -7.14 4.96 12.37
CA GLN A 27 -8.53 4.92 12.78
C GLN A 27 -9.11 6.33 12.92
N LEU A 28 -10.36 6.52 12.47
CA LEU A 28 -11.09 7.80 12.50
C LEU A 28 -10.50 8.94 11.65
N TRP A 29 -9.35 8.75 10.99
CA TRP A 29 -8.78 9.80 10.16
C TRP A 29 -9.42 9.85 8.78
N GLU A 30 -9.99 11.00 8.46
CA GLU A 30 -10.42 11.39 7.13
C GLU A 30 -9.30 12.10 6.38
N LEU A 31 -9.55 12.40 5.09
CA LEU A 31 -8.57 13.10 4.27
C LEU A 31 -8.13 14.43 4.91
N ASP A 32 -9.07 15.15 5.52
CA ASP A 32 -8.79 16.45 6.11
C ASP A 32 -7.89 16.32 7.34
N ASP A 33 -8.04 15.28 8.16
CA ASP A 33 -7.13 15.00 9.29
C ASP A 33 -5.71 14.77 8.79
N TRP A 34 -5.54 13.95 7.74
CA TRP A 34 -4.23 13.72 7.12
C TRP A 34 -3.60 15.02 6.62
N LEU A 35 -4.38 15.90 6.02
CA LEU A 35 -3.90 17.19 5.51
C LEU A 35 -3.59 18.17 6.64
N GLN A 36 -4.40 18.19 7.70
CA GLN A 36 -4.22 19.05 8.85
C GLN A 36 -2.95 18.67 9.62
N GLU A 37 -2.78 17.40 9.93
CA GLU A 37 -1.60 16.87 10.61
C GLU A 37 -0.33 17.08 9.78
N GLY A 38 -0.43 16.86 8.46
CA GLY A 38 0.66 17.17 7.55
C GLY A 38 1.03 18.66 7.55
N ARG A 39 0.04 19.55 7.64
CA ARG A 39 0.27 21.00 7.72
C ARG A 39 0.92 21.40 9.06
N LEU A 40 0.49 20.82 10.17
CA LEU A 40 1.09 21.07 11.50
C LEU A 40 2.56 20.66 11.55
N ILE A 41 2.88 19.46 11.04
CA ILE A 41 4.25 18.96 11.00
C ILE A 41 5.14 19.79 10.06
N LEU A 42 4.60 20.22 8.93
CA LEU A 42 5.30 21.13 8.03
C LEU A 42 5.60 22.45 8.73
N TYR A 43 4.63 23.03 9.44
CA TYR A 43 4.80 24.27 10.17
C TYR A 43 5.91 24.17 11.22
N GLN A 44 5.86 23.13 12.06
CA GLN A 44 6.90 22.87 13.07
C GLN A 44 8.28 22.65 12.45
N LEU A 45 8.35 21.95 11.31
CA LEU A 45 9.59 21.74 10.58
C LEU A 45 10.19 23.06 10.09
N LEU A 46 9.36 23.96 9.57
CA LEU A 46 9.78 25.26 9.04
C LEU A 46 10.13 26.26 10.16
N GLU A 47 9.53 26.15 11.35
CA GLU A 47 9.97 26.92 12.51
C GLU A 47 11.38 26.53 12.95
N LEU A 48 11.72 25.24 12.92
CA LEU A 48 13.04 24.74 13.31
C LEU A 48 14.10 24.99 12.22
N TYR A 49 13.71 24.94 10.95
CA TYR A 49 14.60 25.06 9.80
C TYR A 49 14.00 26.02 8.75
N PRO A 50 14.04 27.34 8.99
CA PRO A 50 13.40 28.33 8.12
C PRO A 50 13.96 28.34 6.69
N ASP A 51 15.23 27.98 6.50
CA ASP A 51 15.90 27.95 5.20
C ASP A 51 15.28 26.95 4.21
N LEU A 52 14.51 25.96 4.69
CA LEU A 52 13.83 24.97 3.86
C LEU A 52 12.71 25.57 3.01
N ILE A 53 12.20 26.74 3.35
CA ILE A 53 11.11 27.40 2.61
C ILE A 53 11.58 28.00 1.27
N LEU A 54 12.89 28.22 1.12
CA LEU A 54 13.47 28.79 -0.10
C LEU A 54 13.27 27.83 -1.27
N ILE A 55 12.86 28.36 -2.44
CA ILE A 55 12.51 27.59 -3.65
C ILE A 55 13.63 26.60 -4.06
N GLN A 56 14.89 27.04 -3.94
CA GLN A 56 16.09 26.23 -4.22
C GLN A 56 16.21 24.97 -3.34
N ASN A 57 15.58 24.96 -2.17
CA ASN A 57 15.60 23.86 -1.22
C ASN A 57 14.36 22.95 -1.31
N SER A 58 13.54 23.07 -2.36
CA SER A 58 12.31 22.28 -2.54
C SER A 58 12.51 20.75 -2.41
N LEU A 59 13.64 20.21 -2.89
CA LEU A 59 13.98 18.79 -2.71
C LEU A 59 14.33 18.44 -1.26
N LYS A 60 15.13 19.28 -0.59
CA LYS A 60 15.48 19.09 0.83
C LYS A 60 14.24 19.14 1.70
N LEU A 61 13.34 20.09 1.45
CA LEU A 61 12.05 20.20 2.13
C LEU A 61 11.27 18.88 2.00
N LYS A 62 11.11 18.36 0.79
CA LYS A 62 10.40 17.08 0.55
C LYS A 62 11.03 15.92 1.31
N ILE A 63 12.36 15.81 1.33
CA ILE A 63 13.08 14.74 2.05
C ILE A 63 12.87 14.86 3.56
N PHE A 64 13.08 16.05 4.13
CA PHE A 64 12.95 16.27 5.56
C PHE A 64 11.51 16.06 6.02
N PHE A 65 10.56 16.63 5.28
CA PHE A 65 9.13 16.45 5.54
C PHE A 65 8.74 14.98 5.45
N LYS A 66 9.14 14.28 4.38
CA LYS A 66 8.87 12.84 4.23
C LYS A 66 9.37 12.07 5.44
N THR A 67 10.60 12.30 5.89
CA THR A 67 11.19 11.60 7.03
C THR A 67 10.40 11.89 8.31
N LYS A 68 10.16 13.16 8.64
CA LYS A 68 9.42 13.56 9.85
C LYS A 68 7.99 13.05 9.85
N PHE A 69 7.26 13.27 8.76
CA PHE A 69 5.87 12.86 8.64
C PHE A 69 5.72 11.34 8.65
N SER A 70 6.60 10.59 7.97
CA SER A 70 6.57 9.11 8.01
C SER A 70 6.83 8.56 9.41
N SER A 71 7.75 9.16 10.17
CA SER A 71 8.00 8.75 11.56
C SER A 71 6.78 9.02 12.44
N TYR A 72 6.19 10.21 12.31
CA TYR A 72 4.97 10.57 13.04
C TYR A 72 3.81 9.60 12.79
N ILE A 73 3.55 9.26 11.53
CA ILE A 73 2.51 8.30 11.16
C ILE A 73 2.78 6.93 11.79
N LYS A 74 4.02 6.44 11.75
CA LYS A 74 4.39 5.17 12.40
C LYS A 74 4.17 5.22 13.91
N ASP A 75 4.50 6.33 14.55
CA ASP A 75 4.29 6.51 15.98
C ASP A 75 2.79 6.56 16.34
N ARG A 76 1.97 7.20 15.51
CA ARG A 76 0.50 7.17 15.65
C ARG A 76 -0.06 5.75 15.53
N ILE A 77 0.39 4.98 14.55
CA ILE A 77 -0.01 3.57 14.40
C ILE A 77 0.43 2.74 15.60
N ARG A 78 1.68 2.90 16.06
CA ARG A 78 2.16 2.21 17.27
C ARG A 78 1.33 2.55 18.50
N HIS A 79 0.94 3.82 18.64
CA HIS A 79 0.10 4.26 19.74
C HIS A 79 -1.32 3.66 19.63
N GLN A 80 -1.91 3.63 18.44
CA GLN A 80 -3.20 2.98 18.17
C GLN A 80 -3.17 1.48 18.53
N GLU A 81 -2.13 0.77 18.08
CA GLU A 81 -1.98 -0.68 18.28
C GLU A 81 -1.42 -1.05 19.67
N SER A 82 -1.10 -0.06 20.49
CA SER A 82 -0.59 -0.28 21.85
C SER A 82 -1.63 -1.00 22.71
N TYR A 83 -1.21 -2.06 23.38
CA TYR A 83 -2.07 -2.89 24.23
C TYR A 83 -2.82 -2.07 25.31
N LYS A 84 -2.16 -1.04 25.86
CA LYS A 84 -2.73 -0.15 26.89
C LYS A 84 -3.82 0.77 26.35
N CYS A 85 -3.88 0.98 25.03
CA CYS A 85 -4.83 1.86 24.36
C CYS A 85 -5.98 1.10 23.67
N ARG A 86 -6.10 -0.22 23.88
CA ARG A 86 -7.16 -1.05 23.28
C ARG A 86 -8.58 -0.57 23.58
N PHE A 87 -8.79 0.09 24.72
CA PHE A 87 -10.09 0.67 25.10
C PHE A 87 -10.53 1.83 24.21
N ASN A 88 -9.59 2.51 23.54
CA ASN A 88 -9.88 3.60 22.61
C ASN A 88 -10.15 3.11 21.18
N ARG A 89 -9.97 1.81 20.90
CA ARG A 89 -10.31 1.21 19.61
C ARG A 89 -11.84 1.14 19.51
N LEU A 90 -12.41 1.53 18.38
CA LEU A 90 -13.84 1.26 18.14
C LEU A 90 -14.10 -0.25 18.29
N PRO A 91 -15.16 -0.66 19.00
CA PRO A 91 -15.42 -2.06 19.33
C PRO A 91 -15.64 -2.94 18.10
N TYR A 92 -16.05 -2.36 16.98
CA TYR A 92 -16.27 -3.05 15.72
C TYR A 92 -15.98 -2.12 14.55
N GLU A 93 -15.05 -2.52 13.69
CA GLU A 93 -14.92 -1.99 12.33
C GLU A 93 -15.11 -3.16 11.38
N GLU A 94 -15.99 -3.02 10.40
CA GLU A 94 -16.19 -4.02 9.37
C GLU A 94 -14.90 -4.18 8.56
N VAL A 95 -14.41 -5.42 8.45
CA VAL A 95 -13.19 -5.71 7.69
C VAL A 95 -13.39 -5.37 6.21
N SER A 96 -14.60 -5.50 5.69
CA SER A 96 -14.96 -5.07 4.33
C SER A 96 -14.80 -3.57 4.12
N ASP A 97 -15.06 -2.75 5.14
CA ASP A 97 -14.92 -1.29 5.05
C ASP A 97 -13.44 -0.86 5.03
N ILE A 98 -12.52 -1.72 5.48
CA ILE A 98 -11.08 -1.41 5.56
C ILE A 98 -10.28 -2.19 4.51
N SER A 99 -10.83 -3.26 3.92
CA SER A 99 -10.12 -4.14 2.98
C SER A 99 -9.50 -3.37 1.81
N HIS A 100 -10.21 -2.37 1.25
CA HIS A 100 -9.73 -1.52 0.17
C HIS A 100 -8.51 -0.65 0.53
N ARG A 101 -8.20 -0.51 1.83
CA ARG A 101 -7.06 0.26 2.35
C ARG A 101 -5.88 -0.63 2.72
N ILE A 102 -6.09 -1.94 2.79
CA ILE A 102 -5.04 -2.92 2.96
C ILE A 102 -4.57 -3.28 1.54
N PRO A 103 -3.29 -3.11 1.20
CA PRO A 103 -2.79 -3.60 -0.08
C PRO A 103 -2.83 -5.13 -0.06
N ASP A 104 -3.92 -5.70 -0.56
CA ASP A 104 -4.00 -7.12 -0.87
C ASP A 104 -3.48 -7.28 -2.30
N ASP A 105 -2.34 -7.93 -2.44
CA ASP A 105 -1.74 -8.28 -3.74
C ASP A 105 -2.32 -9.62 -4.27
N GLY A 106 -3.38 -10.11 -3.62
CA GLY A 106 -4.09 -11.35 -3.92
C GLY A 106 -5.29 -11.17 -4.85
N LEU A 107 -5.72 -12.28 -5.43
CA LEU A 107 -6.97 -12.38 -6.18
C LEU A 107 -8.17 -12.24 -5.23
N VAL A 108 -9.25 -11.59 -5.68
CA VAL A 108 -10.52 -11.53 -4.94
C VAL A 108 -11.11 -12.94 -4.84
N ILE A 109 -12.00 -13.20 -3.87
CA ILE A 109 -12.62 -14.52 -3.66
C ILE A 109 -13.22 -15.07 -4.97
N ASP A 110 -13.95 -14.24 -5.71
CA ASP A 110 -14.59 -14.63 -6.97
C ASP A 110 -13.55 -15.03 -8.03
N ASP A 111 -12.46 -14.27 -8.13
CA ASP A 111 -11.33 -14.57 -8.99
C ASP A 111 -10.62 -15.85 -8.57
N ILE A 112 -10.49 -16.13 -7.26
CA ILE A 112 -9.91 -17.38 -6.74
C ILE A 112 -10.77 -18.58 -7.16
N VAL A 113 -12.10 -18.46 -7.07
CA VAL A 113 -13.02 -19.53 -7.48
C VAL A 113 -12.91 -19.77 -8.97
N CYS A 114 -12.91 -18.71 -9.77
CA CYS A 114 -12.78 -18.81 -11.23
C CYS A 114 -11.41 -19.39 -11.64
N TYR A 115 -10.33 -18.95 -10.99
CA TYR A 115 -8.97 -19.46 -11.21
C TYR A 115 -8.86 -20.97 -10.90
N ARG A 116 -9.52 -21.44 -9.83
CA ARG A 116 -9.59 -22.87 -9.50
C ARG A 116 -10.38 -23.66 -10.54
N ALA A 117 -11.49 -23.12 -11.05
CA ALA A 117 -12.28 -23.78 -12.08
C ALA A 117 -11.44 -23.98 -13.37
N VAL A 118 -10.74 -22.93 -13.82
CA VAL A 118 -9.83 -23.01 -14.96
C VAL A 118 -8.70 -24.04 -14.73
N LEU A 119 -8.16 -24.12 -13.52
CA LEU A 119 -7.15 -25.12 -13.18
C LEU A 119 -7.68 -26.56 -13.28
N GLU A 120 -8.90 -26.82 -12.81
CA GLU A 120 -9.50 -28.16 -12.90
C GLU A 120 -9.79 -28.55 -14.35
N GLU A 121 -10.29 -27.62 -15.17
CA GLU A 121 -10.46 -27.86 -16.61
C GLU A 121 -9.13 -28.16 -17.30
N LEU A 122 -8.08 -27.42 -16.97
CA LEU A 122 -6.74 -27.65 -17.51
C LEU A 122 -6.19 -29.04 -17.13
N LYS A 123 -6.40 -29.48 -15.88
CA LYS A 123 -5.92 -30.80 -15.43
C LYS A 123 -6.50 -31.94 -16.26
N VAL A 124 -7.77 -31.83 -16.68
CA VAL A 124 -8.42 -32.84 -17.53
C VAL A 124 -7.77 -32.95 -18.91
N HIS A 125 -7.24 -31.85 -19.44
CA HIS A 125 -6.67 -31.77 -20.80
C HIS A 125 -5.14 -31.97 -20.85
N LEU A 126 -4.48 -32.07 -19.69
CA LEU A 126 -3.02 -32.20 -19.61
C LEU A 126 -2.59 -33.67 -19.56
N ASN A 127 -1.49 -33.97 -20.25
CA ASN A 127 -0.82 -35.27 -20.16
C ASN A 127 -0.18 -35.47 -18.78
N GLY A 128 0.08 -36.71 -18.38
CA GLY A 128 0.68 -37.04 -17.07
C GLY A 128 1.99 -36.29 -16.74
N ASP A 129 2.86 -36.11 -17.73
CA ASP A 129 4.10 -35.33 -17.55
C ASP A 129 3.84 -33.83 -17.35
N ASP A 130 2.79 -33.30 -17.97
CA ASP A 130 2.44 -31.89 -17.88
C ASP A 130 1.63 -31.59 -16.61
N LEU A 131 0.85 -32.56 -16.10
CA LEU A 131 0.28 -32.53 -14.75
C LEU A 131 1.37 -32.47 -13.69
N ASN A 132 2.40 -33.34 -13.79
CA ASN A 132 3.55 -33.30 -12.89
C ASN A 132 4.29 -31.95 -12.92
N LYS A 133 4.37 -31.30 -14.10
CA LYS A 133 4.93 -29.94 -14.21
C LYS A 133 4.02 -28.89 -13.59
N LEU A 134 2.70 -29.02 -13.75
CA LEU A 134 1.72 -28.12 -13.14
C LEU A 134 1.78 -28.19 -11.61
N ASP A 135 1.82 -29.39 -11.03
CA ASP A 135 1.95 -29.57 -9.58
C ASP A 135 3.26 -29.01 -9.04
N LYS A 136 4.36 -29.13 -9.81
CA LYS A 136 5.63 -28.46 -9.50
C LYS A 136 5.52 -26.93 -9.58
N VAL A 137 4.71 -26.37 -10.48
CA VAL A 137 4.46 -24.92 -10.51
C VAL A 137 3.68 -24.50 -9.25
N LEU A 138 2.59 -25.19 -8.93
CA LEU A 138 1.70 -24.86 -7.81
C LEU A 138 2.41 -24.98 -6.45
N SER A 139 3.31 -25.95 -6.30
CA SER A 139 4.15 -26.13 -5.10
C SER A 139 5.38 -25.22 -5.04
N GLY A 140 5.59 -24.37 -6.05
CA GLY A 140 6.74 -23.45 -6.11
C GLY A 140 8.08 -24.11 -6.47
N GLN A 141 8.08 -25.38 -6.87
CA GLN A 141 9.28 -26.12 -7.25
C GLN A 141 9.87 -25.65 -8.59
N GLN A 142 11.13 -26.04 -8.83
CA GLN A 142 11.87 -25.74 -10.05
C GLN A 142 11.89 -26.94 -10.98
N PHE A 143 11.83 -26.69 -12.29
CA PHE A 143 12.03 -27.69 -13.33
C PHE A 143 12.51 -27.04 -14.63
N SER A 144 13.17 -27.83 -15.47
CA SER A 144 13.66 -27.37 -16.78
C SER A 144 12.49 -26.99 -17.69
N GLY A 145 12.60 -25.86 -18.40
CA GLY A 145 11.56 -25.39 -19.31
C GLY A 145 10.34 -24.72 -18.64
N LYS A 146 10.39 -24.40 -17.34
CA LYS A 146 9.29 -23.72 -16.60
C LYS A 146 8.76 -22.48 -17.32
N LYS A 147 9.64 -21.61 -17.83
CA LYS A 147 9.23 -20.40 -18.57
C LYS A 147 8.44 -20.71 -19.85
N ALA A 148 8.84 -21.76 -20.58
CA ALA A 148 8.15 -22.17 -21.81
C ALA A 148 6.78 -22.80 -21.48
N PHE A 149 6.73 -23.61 -20.42
CA PHE A 149 5.49 -24.19 -19.89
C PHE A 149 4.49 -23.11 -19.44
N LEU A 150 4.94 -22.12 -18.67
CA LEU A 150 4.12 -20.99 -18.25
C LEU A 150 3.64 -20.14 -19.44
N ARG A 151 4.49 -19.91 -20.44
CA ARG A 151 4.09 -19.22 -21.67
C ARG A 151 2.98 -19.96 -22.41
N ARG A 152 3.00 -21.30 -22.39
CA ARG A 152 1.96 -22.15 -22.99
C ARG A 152 0.63 -22.09 -22.21
N LEU A 153 0.69 -21.98 -20.88
CA LEU A 153 -0.50 -21.88 -20.03
C LEU A 153 -1.08 -20.46 -19.94
N LYS A 154 -0.30 -19.43 -20.26
CA LYS A 154 -0.72 -18.03 -20.21
C LYS A 154 -2.08 -17.73 -20.87
N PRO A 155 -2.43 -18.30 -22.05
CA PRO A 155 -3.71 -18.02 -22.70
C PRO A 155 -4.95 -18.42 -21.88
N TYR A 156 -4.83 -19.38 -20.97
CA TYR A 156 -5.95 -19.83 -20.13
C TYR A 156 -6.22 -18.91 -18.94
N PHE A 157 -5.27 -18.02 -18.61
CA PHE A 157 -5.34 -17.15 -17.44
C PHE A 157 -5.29 -15.66 -17.82
N ILE A 158 -5.77 -15.31 -19.02
CA ILE A 158 -5.77 -13.92 -19.50
C ILE A 158 -6.62 -13.01 -18.60
N ASP A 159 -7.70 -13.56 -18.05
CA ASP A 159 -8.69 -12.82 -17.26
C ASP A 159 -8.22 -12.50 -15.83
N PHE A 160 -7.06 -13.01 -15.41
CA PHE A 160 -6.51 -12.85 -14.04
C PHE A 160 -5.23 -11.99 -14.00
N GLN A 161 -4.95 -11.20 -15.05
CA GLN A 161 -3.71 -10.40 -15.19
C GLN A 161 -3.83 -8.96 -14.67
#